data_AF-A0A1G4KCU8-F1
#
_entry.id   AF-A0A1G4KCU8-F1
#
_cell.length_a   1.000
_cell.length_b   1.000
_cell.length_c   1.000
_cell.angle_alpha   90.00
_cell.angle_beta   90.00
_cell.angle_gamma   90.00
#
_symmetry.space_group_name_H-M   'P 1'
#
loop_
_entity.id
_entity.type
_entity.pdbx_description
1 polymer ?
#
loop_
_entity_poly.entity_id
_entity_poly.type
_entity_poly.pdbx_seq_one_letter_code
_entity_poly.pdbx_strand_id
1 'polypeptide(L)'
;MSGSILRFDKALEEEHKLFLLKNSLSIPAEYIRSLGPLQEPPLKYPKVPHFVMKERLTTDSDAYVLIKRDSQGETKLNQNGSPIGSRNFLFTSFSFPKGPSTMYALVRDVMAALGISSGVENFFEQNSSLYPNKLSADQEEFLRAHKVLDHVAPDERYFVTTRSVFMLFGAQVIVAGTRVVDDYWELSAREQGFGPHHRVFSVPQKILTLVKALSMNSDVTKPEEVQASSGMVWENPLLTVSEQPSEDLRNEYGKAFWGGEHLAMIVAGQNISGSVELSAHYKMPKYHSRTISQLASQNGAQDTPIGELAPTNLVTVGASETVSKSSKRLLNEILEPSSETRFAKGGITQALIPDDHHDASLNINGFKFDALPLKISGNKDQSYSLRGLPLYDKNKLQRRLLRLTPNQVVTLEHEHDAVFLTTGLQSAREGRSIRWRKYWQHKAGLPVGLRRKDETKALKDFFDEELSKVDKEISYNDMRQMEEVRTTKRVPNANFLGHSNITGLKPPYVNNN
;
A
#
# COMPACT_ATOMS: atom_id res chain seq x y z
N MET A 1 -68.78 8.41 20.69
CA MET A 1 -67.95 9.32 19.84
C MET A 1 -67.32 8.46 18.76
N SER A 2 -66.94 8.97 17.58
CA SER A 2 -66.16 8.13 16.65
C SER A 2 -64.76 7.93 17.23
N GLY A 3 -64.23 6.71 17.22
CA GLY A 3 -62.84 6.45 17.61
C GLY A 3 -61.87 7.20 16.68
N SER A 4 -60.70 7.55 17.17
CA SER A 4 -59.64 8.24 16.42
C SER A 4 -58.42 7.35 16.23
N ILE A 5 -57.71 7.50 15.11
CA ILE A 5 -56.47 6.76 14.82
C ILE A 5 -55.45 7.75 14.25
N LEU A 6 -54.29 7.84 14.88
CA LEU A 6 -53.13 8.62 14.44
C LEU A 6 -52.04 7.65 13.99
N ARG A 7 -51.78 7.58 12.69
CA ARG A 7 -50.85 6.62 12.09
C ARG A 7 -49.41 7.15 12.10
N PHE A 8 -48.48 6.24 12.28
CA PHE A 8 -47.08 6.49 11.95
C PHE A 8 -46.88 6.23 10.44
N ASP A 9 -47.00 7.29 9.65
CA ASP A 9 -46.93 7.22 8.20
C ASP A 9 -45.49 7.21 7.67
N LYS A 10 -45.32 6.77 6.41
CA LYS A 10 -44.02 6.74 5.73
C LYS A 10 -43.31 8.10 5.70
N ALA A 11 -44.05 9.21 5.66
CA ALA A 11 -43.48 10.55 5.71
C ALA A 11 -42.76 10.82 7.04
N LEU A 12 -43.37 10.45 8.17
CA LEU A 12 -42.78 10.57 9.50
C LEU A 12 -41.57 9.61 9.67
N GLU A 13 -41.63 8.44 9.02
CA GLU A 13 -40.51 7.50 9.00
C GLU A 13 -39.27 8.08 8.29
N GLU A 14 -39.46 8.70 7.12
CA GLU A 14 -38.37 9.36 6.38
C GLU A 14 -37.85 10.60 7.11
N GLU A 15 -38.72 11.38 7.76
CA GLU A 15 -38.32 12.49 8.64
C GLU A 15 -37.45 12.01 9.79
N HIS A 16 -37.84 10.90 10.44
CA HIS A 16 -37.04 10.30 11.51
C HIS A 16 -35.66 9.85 11.01
N LYS A 17 -35.59 9.17 9.85
CA LYS A 17 -34.32 8.75 9.24
C LYS A 17 -33.43 9.95 8.92
N LEU A 18 -33.99 11.04 8.39
CA LEU A 18 -33.25 12.26 8.09
C LEU A 18 -32.68 12.89 9.37
N PHE A 19 -33.46 12.92 10.44
CA PHE A 19 -33.00 13.37 11.76
C PHE A 19 -31.82 12.52 12.26
N LEU A 20 -31.92 11.18 12.18
CA LEU A 20 -30.83 10.28 12.57
C LEU A 20 -29.55 10.53 11.77
N LEU A 21 -29.68 10.74 10.46
CA LEU A 21 -28.55 11.07 9.57
C LEU A 21 -27.88 12.38 9.97
N LYS A 22 -28.67 13.46 10.12
CA LYS A 22 -28.17 14.79 10.50
C LYS A 22 -27.50 14.76 11.88
N ASN A 23 -28.11 14.09 12.85
CA ASN A 23 -27.56 13.99 14.19
C ASN A 23 -26.26 13.17 14.20
N SER A 24 -26.19 12.09 13.41
CA SER A 24 -24.98 11.26 13.27
C SER A 24 -23.81 12.01 12.62
N LEU A 25 -24.08 12.96 11.71
CA LEU A 25 -23.05 13.83 11.13
C LEU A 25 -22.62 14.95 12.08
N SER A 26 -23.55 15.44 12.91
CA SER A 26 -23.30 16.57 13.80
C SER A 26 -22.65 16.19 15.13
N ILE A 27 -22.90 14.96 15.64
CA ILE A 27 -22.22 14.46 16.83
C ILE A 27 -20.79 14.12 16.41
N PRO A 28 -19.76 14.82 16.94
CA PRO A 28 -18.37 14.46 16.68
C PRO A 28 -18.14 13.02 17.12
N ALA A 29 -17.06 12.37 16.65
CA ALA A 29 -16.63 11.04 17.13
C ALA A 29 -16.24 11.00 18.63
N GLU A 30 -16.74 11.94 19.44
CA GLU A 30 -16.66 11.95 20.89
C GLU A 30 -17.61 10.91 21.48
N TYR A 31 -17.02 9.83 21.98
CA TYR A 31 -17.69 8.72 22.68
C TYR A 31 -18.65 9.18 23.81
N ILE A 32 -18.38 10.34 24.42
CA ILE A 32 -19.16 10.90 25.54
C ILE A 32 -20.57 11.30 25.08
N ARG A 33 -20.70 11.99 23.94
CA ARG A 33 -21.99 12.47 23.43
C ARG A 33 -22.77 11.36 22.73
N SER A 34 -22.05 10.43 22.08
CA SER A 34 -22.64 9.27 21.43
C SER A 34 -23.13 8.21 22.42
N LEU A 35 -22.65 8.22 23.68
CA LEU A 35 -23.00 7.21 24.69
C LEU A 35 -22.80 5.78 24.16
N GLY A 36 -21.65 5.51 23.55
CA GLY A 36 -21.30 4.22 22.96
C GLY A 36 -21.33 4.16 21.43
N PRO A 37 -21.21 2.94 20.85
CA PRO A 37 -21.24 2.71 19.39
C PRO A 37 -22.57 3.12 18.76
N LEU A 38 -22.52 3.72 17.56
CA LEU A 38 -23.70 4.28 16.89
C LEU A 38 -24.75 3.23 16.49
N GLN A 39 -24.31 2.01 16.19
CA GLN A 39 -25.15 0.87 15.79
C GLN A 39 -25.96 0.31 16.96
N GLU A 40 -25.42 0.42 18.16
CA GLU A 40 -25.97 -0.18 19.37
C GLU A 40 -26.83 0.84 20.13
N PRO A 41 -27.78 0.37 20.96
CA PRO A 41 -28.52 1.27 21.85
C PRO A 41 -27.57 2.05 22.78
N PRO A 42 -27.93 3.29 23.19
CA PRO A 42 -27.14 4.06 24.13
C PRO A 42 -26.79 3.27 25.41
N LEU A 43 -25.55 3.37 25.87
CA LEU A 43 -25.09 2.69 27.10
C LEU A 43 -25.73 3.26 28.38
N LYS A 44 -26.25 4.48 28.33
CA LYS A 44 -26.84 5.19 29.47
C LYS A 44 -28.21 5.75 29.11
N TYR A 45 -29.21 5.46 29.94
CA TYR A 45 -30.57 6.01 29.85
C TYR A 45 -30.92 6.83 31.09
N PRO A 46 -31.82 7.84 30.98
CA PRO A 46 -32.37 8.53 32.14
C PRO A 46 -33.13 7.55 33.04
N LYS A 47 -32.77 7.51 34.32
CA LYS A 47 -33.51 6.77 35.34
C LYS A 47 -34.80 7.53 35.65
N VAL A 48 -35.93 6.91 35.34
CA VAL A 48 -37.26 7.49 35.56
C VAL A 48 -37.65 7.35 37.04
N PRO A 49 -38.16 8.41 37.69
CA PRO A 49 -38.65 8.30 39.06
C PRO A 49 -39.87 7.39 39.14
N HIS A 50 -40.07 6.72 40.28
CA HIS A 50 -41.31 5.96 40.49
C HIS A 50 -42.52 6.91 40.49
N PHE A 51 -43.45 6.70 39.55
CA PHE A 51 -44.52 7.66 39.25
C PHE A 51 -45.94 7.07 39.28
N VAL A 52 -46.09 5.77 39.55
CA VAL A 52 -47.40 5.09 39.63
C VAL A 52 -47.61 4.36 40.96
N MET A 53 -48.85 4.23 41.40
CA MET A 53 -49.27 3.35 42.49
C MET A 53 -49.95 2.12 41.90
N LYS A 54 -49.33 0.93 42.02
CA LYS A 54 -49.78 -0.28 41.32
C LYS A 54 -51.02 -0.91 41.94
N GLU A 55 -51.26 -0.63 43.21
CA GLU A 55 -52.39 -1.14 43.99
C GLU A 55 -53.72 -0.50 43.58
N ARG A 56 -53.68 0.57 42.77
CA ARG A 56 -54.86 1.32 42.34
C ARG A 56 -54.85 1.58 40.84
N LEU A 57 -55.99 1.32 40.21
CA LEU A 57 -56.25 1.66 38.82
C LEU A 57 -56.97 3.01 38.71
N THR A 58 -56.85 3.62 37.55
CA THR A 58 -57.62 4.81 37.14
C THR A 58 -59.13 4.52 37.17
N THR A 59 -59.95 5.58 37.12
CA THR A 59 -61.41 5.46 37.04
C THR A 59 -61.87 4.57 35.88
N ASP A 60 -61.12 4.61 34.79
CA ASP A 60 -61.42 3.88 33.55
C ASP A 60 -60.81 2.46 33.54
N SER A 61 -60.13 2.07 34.63
CA SER A 61 -59.49 0.75 34.82
C SER A 61 -58.48 0.36 33.73
N ASP A 62 -57.83 1.36 33.13
CA ASP A 62 -56.98 1.20 31.94
C ASP A 62 -55.50 1.54 32.19
N ALA A 63 -55.18 2.11 33.36
CA ALA A 63 -53.82 2.45 33.79
C ALA A 63 -53.70 2.47 35.33
N TYR A 64 -52.47 2.47 35.83
CA TYR A 64 -52.20 2.72 37.25
C TYR A 64 -52.35 4.21 37.61
N VAL A 65 -52.75 4.49 38.85
CA VAL A 65 -52.88 5.87 39.35
C VAL A 65 -51.50 6.54 39.43
N LEU A 66 -51.39 7.76 38.88
CA LEU A 66 -50.16 8.55 38.91
C LEU A 66 -49.95 9.20 40.29
N ILE A 67 -48.77 9.01 40.90
CA ILE A 67 -48.37 9.63 42.17
C ILE A 67 -47.40 10.80 42.00
N LYS A 68 -46.75 10.90 40.84
CA LYS A 68 -45.82 11.98 40.50
C LYS A 68 -46.08 12.47 39.09
N ARG A 69 -45.93 13.78 38.88
CA ARG A 69 -46.02 14.43 37.57
C ARG A 69 -44.87 15.42 37.40
N ASP A 70 -44.53 15.72 36.16
CA ASP A 70 -43.55 16.73 35.80
C ASP A 70 -44.26 17.86 35.08
N SER A 71 -44.07 19.11 35.51
CA SER A 71 -44.79 20.25 34.94
C SER A 71 -44.42 20.48 33.47
N GLN A 72 -43.19 20.20 33.05
CA GLN A 72 -42.77 20.32 31.66
C GLN A 72 -43.32 19.15 30.83
N GLY A 73 -43.26 17.92 31.37
CA GLY A 73 -43.84 16.74 30.72
C GLY A 73 -45.34 16.88 30.40
N GLU A 74 -46.12 17.43 31.33
CA GLU A 74 -47.57 17.65 31.16
C GLU A 74 -47.90 18.66 30.05
N THR A 75 -46.97 19.54 29.64
CA THR A 75 -47.19 20.45 28.51
C THR A 75 -47.05 19.79 27.13
N LYS A 76 -46.52 18.56 27.08
CA LYS A 76 -46.19 17.85 25.83
C LYS A 76 -47.27 16.89 25.38
N LEU A 77 -48.21 16.55 26.27
CA LEU A 77 -49.37 15.73 25.99
C LEU A 77 -50.63 16.50 26.32
N ASN A 78 -51.69 16.29 25.54
CA ASN A 78 -53.01 16.79 25.91
C ASN A 78 -53.64 15.90 26.98
N GLN A 79 -54.87 16.22 27.41
CA GLN A 79 -55.59 15.44 28.43
C GLN A 79 -55.88 14.00 28.01
N ASN A 80 -56.01 13.72 26.71
CA ASN A 80 -56.29 12.37 26.22
C ASN A 80 -55.02 11.53 25.95
N GLY A 81 -53.82 12.10 26.03
CA GLY A 81 -52.56 11.41 25.79
C GLY A 81 -52.04 11.50 24.35
N SER A 82 -52.63 12.32 23.47
CA SER A 82 -52.01 12.69 22.20
C SER A 82 -50.89 13.72 22.42
N PRO A 83 -49.82 13.69 21.60
CA PRO A 83 -48.75 14.67 21.64
C PRO A 83 -49.23 16.07 21.21
N ILE A 84 -48.66 17.11 21.82
CA ILE A 84 -48.92 18.52 21.52
C ILE A 84 -47.76 19.10 20.69
N GLY A 85 -48.10 19.97 19.73
CA GLY A 85 -47.15 20.69 18.89
C GLY A 85 -46.76 19.87 17.66
N SER A 86 -45.47 19.89 17.29
CA SER A 86 -44.92 19.13 16.16
C SER A 86 -44.48 17.70 16.53
N ARG A 87 -44.88 17.21 17.71
CA ARG A 87 -44.49 15.89 18.20
C ARG A 87 -45.42 14.82 17.64
N ASN A 88 -44.84 13.73 17.18
CA ASN A 88 -45.56 12.55 16.73
C ASN A 88 -44.95 11.31 17.39
N PHE A 89 -45.74 10.28 17.65
CA PHE A 89 -45.22 9.01 18.13
C PHE A 89 -44.62 8.20 16.98
N LEU A 90 -43.60 7.37 17.29
CA LEU A 90 -42.99 6.40 16.38
C LEU A 90 -43.86 5.15 16.13
N PHE A 91 -45.09 5.16 16.65
CA PHE A 91 -46.06 4.07 16.52
C PHE A 91 -47.46 4.64 16.30
N THR A 92 -48.35 3.80 15.78
CA THR A 92 -49.76 4.15 15.60
C THR A 92 -50.46 4.22 16.96
N SER A 93 -51.20 5.30 17.20
CA SER A 93 -52.01 5.48 18.42
C SER A 93 -53.49 5.60 18.07
N PHE A 94 -54.37 5.15 18.96
CA PHE A 94 -55.80 5.08 18.69
C PHE A 94 -56.66 5.27 19.94
N SER A 95 -57.93 5.63 19.75
CA SER A 95 -58.96 5.66 20.78
C SER A 95 -60.19 4.85 20.34
N PHE A 96 -60.91 4.26 21.29
CA PHE A 96 -62.07 3.41 21.00
C PHE A 96 -63.38 4.23 20.94
N PRO A 97 -64.32 3.94 20.02
CA PRO A 97 -65.56 4.72 19.83
C PRO A 97 -66.53 4.75 21.05
N LYS A 98 -66.52 3.69 21.86
CA LYS A 98 -67.41 3.47 23.01
C LYS A 98 -66.66 3.41 24.36
N GLY A 99 -65.41 3.89 24.39
CA GLY A 99 -64.54 3.87 25.56
C GLY A 99 -64.23 5.27 26.10
N PRO A 100 -63.33 5.37 27.10
CA PRO A 100 -62.79 6.66 27.52
C PRO A 100 -62.08 7.34 26.36
N SER A 101 -61.96 8.67 26.40
CA SER A 101 -61.30 9.45 25.34
C SER A 101 -59.79 9.20 25.26
N THR A 102 -59.23 8.35 26.12
CA THR A 102 -57.80 8.04 26.23
C THR A 102 -57.22 7.47 24.94
N MET A 103 -56.00 7.89 24.63
CA MET A 103 -55.20 7.37 23.54
C MET A 103 -54.38 6.16 24.00
N TYR A 104 -54.41 5.12 23.19
CA TYR A 104 -53.72 3.86 23.40
C TYR A 104 -52.74 3.57 22.26
N ALA A 105 -51.80 2.67 22.53
CA ALA A 105 -50.91 2.09 21.54
C ALA A 105 -50.83 0.57 21.76
N LEU A 106 -50.64 -0.17 20.67
CA LEU A 106 -50.33 -1.61 20.76
C LEU A 106 -48.93 -1.78 21.34
N VAL A 107 -48.78 -2.69 22.30
CA VAL A 107 -47.50 -2.93 22.98
C VAL A 107 -46.43 -3.39 21.99
N ARG A 108 -46.80 -4.26 21.03
CA ARG A 108 -45.92 -4.67 19.95
C ARG A 108 -45.34 -3.48 19.17
N ASP A 109 -46.17 -2.51 18.82
CA ASP A 109 -45.72 -1.35 18.03
C ASP A 109 -44.81 -0.42 18.85
N VAL A 110 -45.07 -0.30 20.16
CA VAL A 110 -44.17 0.39 21.10
C VAL A 110 -42.82 -0.33 21.19
N MET A 111 -42.82 -1.66 21.33
CA MET A 111 -41.61 -2.46 21.37
C MET A 111 -40.80 -2.36 20.08
N ALA A 112 -41.48 -2.39 18.92
CA ALA A 112 -40.86 -2.19 17.62
C ALA A 112 -40.21 -0.80 17.50
N ALA A 113 -40.89 0.26 17.96
CA ALA A 113 -40.33 1.62 17.98
C ALA A 113 -39.09 1.75 18.88
N LEU A 114 -39.03 0.99 19.98
CA LEU A 114 -37.89 0.95 20.89
C LEU A 114 -36.77 -0.01 20.44
N GLY A 115 -36.99 -0.80 19.38
CA GLY A 115 -36.06 -1.84 18.93
C GLY A 115 -35.94 -3.03 19.89
N ILE A 116 -36.98 -3.29 20.69
CA ILE A 116 -37.03 -4.40 21.65
C ILE A 116 -37.69 -5.61 20.97
N SER A 117 -36.98 -6.74 20.95
CA SER A 117 -37.45 -7.99 20.35
C SER A 117 -37.76 -9.09 21.38
N SER A 118 -37.85 -8.74 22.68
CA SER A 118 -38.30 -9.68 23.71
C SER A 118 -39.79 -10.02 23.54
N GLY A 119 -40.27 -11.06 24.22
CA GLY A 119 -41.72 -11.31 24.33
C GLY A 119 -42.43 -10.22 25.15
N VAL A 120 -43.73 -10.05 24.92
CA VAL A 120 -44.57 -9.05 25.61
C VAL A 120 -44.55 -9.21 27.13
N GLU A 121 -44.48 -10.45 27.63
CA GLU A 121 -44.40 -10.74 29.07
C GLU A 121 -43.14 -10.15 29.72
N ASN A 122 -41.95 -10.45 29.15
CA ASN A 122 -40.67 -9.89 29.61
C ASN A 122 -40.66 -8.35 29.48
N PHE A 123 -41.29 -7.79 28.46
CA PHE A 123 -41.43 -6.34 28.34
C PHE A 123 -42.20 -5.75 29.54
N PHE A 124 -43.29 -6.36 29.99
CA PHE A 124 -44.02 -5.90 31.17
C PHE A 124 -43.29 -6.15 32.50
N GLU A 125 -42.53 -7.24 32.62
CA GLU A 125 -41.69 -7.49 33.79
C GLU A 125 -40.67 -6.37 33.99
N GLN A 126 -40.00 -5.96 32.90
CA GLN A 126 -39.04 -4.84 32.93
C GLN A 126 -39.72 -3.47 33.08
N ASN A 127 -40.92 -3.31 32.52
CA ASN A 127 -41.66 -2.06 32.48
C ASN A 127 -42.92 -2.11 33.34
N SER A 128 -42.74 -2.51 34.59
CA SER A 128 -43.85 -2.79 35.53
C SER A 128 -44.71 -1.57 35.93
N SER A 129 -44.39 -0.37 35.42
CA SER A 129 -45.22 0.84 35.55
C SER A 129 -46.31 0.94 34.47
N LEU A 130 -46.30 0.05 33.47
CA LEU A 130 -47.33 -0.07 32.44
C LEU A 130 -48.38 -1.10 32.88
N TYR A 131 -49.65 -0.77 32.70
CA TYR A 131 -50.76 -1.70 32.96
C TYR A 131 -51.07 -2.53 31.70
N PRO A 132 -51.03 -3.87 31.75
CA PRO A 132 -51.21 -4.72 30.59
C PRO A 132 -52.70 -4.90 30.25
N ASN A 133 -53.28 -4.04 29.41
CA ASN A 133 -54.65 -4.24 28.94
C ASN A 133 -54.68 -5.25 27.79
N LYS A 134 -55.58 -6.23 27.87
CA LYS A 134 -55.81 -7.21 26.81
C LYS A 134 -56.99 -6.78 25.93
N LEU A 135 -56.86 -6.91 24.61
CA LEU A 135 -57.93 -6.57 23.68
C LEU A 135 -59.16 -7.47 23.87
N SER A 136 -60.35 -6.86 23.86
CA SER A 136 -61.62 -7.58 23.75
C SER A 136 -61.97 -7.87 22.28
N ALA A 137 -62.89 -8.80 22.03
CA ALA A 137 -63.30 -9.18 20.67
C ALA A 137 -63.76 -7.98 19.81
N ASP A 138 -64.57 -7.08 20.39
CA ASP A 138 -65.05 -5.87 19.71
C ASP A 138 -63.91 -4.89 19.38
N GLN A 139 -62.93 -4.77 20.28
CA GLN A 139 -61.76 -3.92 20.07
C GLN A 139 -60.84 -4.49 18.98
N GLU A 140 -60.67 -5.81 18.94
CA GLU A 140 -59.92 -6.48 17.87
C GLU A 140 -60.57 -6.25 16.50
N GLU A 141 -61.91 -6.37 16.41
CA GLU A 141 -62.65 -6.12 15.18
C GLU A 141 -62.47 -4.67 14.72
N PHE A 142 -62.56 -3.69 15.64
CA PHE A 142 -62.32 -2.28 15.35
C PHE A 142 -60.91 -2.04 14.78
N LEU A 143 -59.87 -2.59 15.42
CA LEU A 143 -58.49 -2.38 14.98
C LEU A 143 -58.19 -3.10 13.66
N ARG A 144 -58.82 -4.26 13.41
CA ARG A 144 -58.70 -4.99 12.13
C ARG A 144 -59.41 -4.25 11.01
N ALA A 145 -60.61 -3.71 11.25
CA ALA A 145 -61.34 -2.89 10.28
C ALA A 145 -60.53 -1.66 9.83
N HIS A 146 -59.70 -1.12 10.73
CA HIS A 146 -58.82 0.01 10.44
C HIS A 146 -57.38 -0.40 10.08
N LYS A 147 -57.07 -1.68 9.85
CA LYS A 147 -55.73 -2.15 9.46
C LYS A 147 -54.62 -1.74 10.43
N VAL A 148 -54.92 -1.73 11.72
CA VAL A 148 -53.94 -1.54 12.81
C VAL A 148 -53.51 -2.90 13.37
N LEU A 149 -54.44 -3.87 13.37
CA LEU A 149 -54.23 -5.23 13.86
C LEU A 149 -54.23 -6.26 12.70
N ASP A 150 -53.24 -6.17 11.82
CA ASP A 150 -53.05 -7.12 10.71
C ASP A 150 -51.98 -8.17 11.06
N HIS A 151 -52.27 -9.46 10.86
CA HIS A 151 -51.33 -10.59 11.06
C HIS A 151 -50.72 -10.72 12.48
N VAL A 152 -51.49 -10.39 13.51
CA VAL A 152 -51.03 -10.36 14.92
C VAL A 152 -51.38 -11.63 15.66
N ALA A 153 -50.36 -12.26 16.26
CA ALA A 153 -50.54 -13.46 17.06
C ALA A 153 -51.38 -13.17 18.34
N PRO A 154 -52.23 -14.10 18.82
CA PRO A 154 -53.13 -13.86 19.96
C PRO A 154 -52.45 -13.45 21.27
N ASP A 155 -51.22 -13.90 21.47
CA ASP A 155 -50.33 -13.64 22.60
C ASP A 155 -49.73 -12.23 22.60
N GLU A 156 -49.81 -11.50 21.49
CA GLU A 156 -49.28 -10.12 21.35
C GLU A 156 -50.37 -9.04 21.44
N ARG A 157 -51.61 -9.42 21.79
CA ARG A 157 -52.80 -8.54 21.76
C ARG A 157 -52.99 -7.70 23.01
N TYR A 158 -51.92 -6.99 23.38
CA TYR A 158 -51.91 -6.07 24.52
C TYR A 158 -51.80 -4.62 24.06
N PHE A 159 -52.46 -3.72 24.80
CA PHE A 159 -52.38 -2.28 24.59
C PHE A 159 -52.15 -1.55 25.91
N VAL A 160 -51.58 -0.35 25.80
CA VAL A 160 -51.21 0.52 26.93
C VAL A 160 -51.59 1.95 26.60
N THR A 161 -51.78 2.80 27.62
CA THR A 161 -52.01 4.23 27.39
C THR A 161 -50.75 4.88 26.84
N THR A 162 -50.89 5.75 25.84
CA THR A 162 -49.75 6.48 25.26
C THR A 162 -49.08 7.40 26.28
N ARG A 163 -49.86 7.94 27.25
CA ARG A 163 -49.33 8.73 28.36
C ARG A 163 -48.35 7.92 29.21
N SER A 164 -48.72 6.72 29.65
CA SER A 164 -47.82 5.89 30.46
C SER A 164 -46.56 5.49 29.70
N VAL A 165 -46.68 5.23 28.39
CA VAL A 165 -45.53 4.97 27.50
C VAL A 165 -44.61 6.19 27.42
N PHE A 166 -45.15 7.38 27.18
CA PHE A 166 -44.34 8.60 27.09
C PHE A 166 -43.69 8.98 28.42
N MET A 167 -44.40 8.79 29.55
CA MET A 167 -43.82 9.00 30.89
C MET A 167 -42.65 8.06 31.18
N LEU A 168 -42.65 6.85 30.61
CA LEU A 168 -41.60 5.86 30.83
C LEU A 168 -40.42 6.00 29.86
N PHE A 169 -40.67 6.27 28.58
CA PHE A 169 -39.63 6.24 27.54
C PHE A 169 -39.25 7.62 26.99
N GLY A 170 -40.08 8.64 27.21
CA GLY A 170 -39.80 10.03 26.83
C GLY A 170 -39.47 10.19 25.34
N ALA A 171 -38.31 10.77 25.06
CA ALA A 171 -37.86 11.07 23.70
C ALA A 171 -37.71 9.82 22.82
N GLN A 172 -37.55 8.62 23.40
CA GLN A 172 -37.35 7.38 22.63
C GLN A 172 -38.57 6.95 21.82
N VAL A 173 -39.76 7.45 22.15
CA VAL A 173 -40.99 7.10 21.44
C VAL A 173 -41.50 8.22 20.54
N ILE A 174 -40.77 9.34 20.48
CA ILE A 174 -41.13 10.52 19.68
C ILE A 174 -40.33 10.52 18.38
N VAL A 175 -40.99 10.80 17.27
CA VAL A 175 -40.36 11.04 15.97
C VAL A 175 -39.36 12.18 16.11
N ALA A 176 -38.12 11.93 15.74
CA ALA A 176 -37.00 12.88 15.88
C ALA A 176 -36.80 13.39 17.32
N GLY A 177 -37.13 12.56 18.33
CA GLY A 177 -37.02 12.92 19.73
C GLY A 177 -35.60 13.31 20.15
N THR A 178 -35.49 14.41 20.89
CA THR A 178 -34.23 14.92 21.43
C THR A 178 -34.19 14.72 22.95
N ARG A 179 -33.06 14.26 23.50
CA ARG A 179 -32.88 14.08 24.96
C ARG A 179 -33.19 15.38 25.69
N VAL A 180 -33.75 15.28 26.88
CA VAL A 180 -34.22 16.39 27.72
C VAL A 180 -35.42 17.13 27.13
N VAL A 181 -35.34 17.64 25.89
CA VAL A 181 -36.39 18.47 25.28
C VAL A 181 -37.67 17.69 24.99
N ASP A 182 -37.57 16.41 24.62
CA ASP A 182 -38.73 15.56 24.34
C ASP A 182 -38.92 14.45 25.38
N ASP A 183 -38.13 14.44 26.45
CA ASP A 183 -38.35 13.56 27.58
C ASP A 183 -39.48 14.09 28.48
N TYR A 184 -40.29 13.21 29.07
CA TYR A 184 -41.33 13.63 30.01
C TYR A 184 -40.70 14.21 31.31
N TRP A 185 -39.63 13.59 31.80
CA TRP A 185 -38.94 13.96 33.04
C TRP A 185 -37.70 14.83 32.77
N GLU A 186 -37.89 16.08 32.33
CA GLU A 186 -36.77 16.93 31.93
C GLU A 186 -35.78 17.21 33.06
N LEU A 187 -36.30 17.62 34.22
CA LEU A 187 -35.47 18.02 35.36
C LEU A 187 -34.62 16.84 35.84
N SER A 188 -35.23 15.66 35.96
CA SER A 188 -34.53 14.45 36.36
C SER A 188 -33.46 14.03 35.34
N ALA A 189 -33.73 14.17 34.03
CA ALA A 189 -32.74 13.88 33.00
C ALA A 189 -31.54 14.85 33.10
N ARG A 190 -31.77 16.14 33.31
CA ARG A 190 -30.71 17.15 33.48
C ARG A 190 -29.87 16.89 34.74
N GLU A 191 -30.51 16.58 35.87
CA GLU A 191 -29.82 16.23 37.12
C GLU A 191 -28.93 14.99 36.98
N GLN A 192 -29.28 14.06 36.10
CA GLN A 192 -28.48 12.86 35.80
C GLN A 192 -27.35 13.11 34.78
N GLY A 193 -27.16 14.36 34.36
CA GLY A 193 -26.12 14.78 33.43
C GLY A 193 -26.45 14.58 31.96
N PHE A 194 -27.74 14.37 31.61
CA PHE A 194 -28.15 14.37 30.21
C PHE A 194 -28.34 15.80 29.70
N GLY A 195 -28.06 15.98 28.41
CA GLY A 195 -28.21 17.23 27.69
C GLY A 195 -28.74 16.97 26.28
N PRO A 196 -29.19 18.02 25.55
CA PRO A 196 -29.90 17.87 24.28
C PRO A 196 -29.11 17.16 23.18
N HIS A 197 -27.77 17.25 23.20
CA HIS A 197 -26.91 16.61 22.19
C HIS A 197 -26.60 15.14 22.47
N HIS A 198 -27.11 14.56 23.56
CA HIS A 198 -26.93 13.14 23.82
C HIS A 198 -27.82 12.31 22.90
N ARG A 199 -27.25 11.20 22.40
CA ARG A 199 -27.94 10.30 21.49
C ARG A 199 -29.17 9.65 22.13
N VAL A 200 -30.28 9.62 21.38
CA VAL A 200 -31.52 8.94 21.77
C VAL A 200 -31.62 7.53 21.20
N PHE A 201 -31.38 7.40 19.90
CA PHE A 201 -31.68 6.22 19.11
C PHE A 201 -30.41 5.48 18.67
N SER A 202 -30.53 4.18 18.42
CA SER A 202 -29.55 3.45 17.62
C SER A 202 -29.66 3.84 16.14
N VAL A 203 -28.54 3.80 15.43
CA VAL A 203 -28.47 4.22 14.02
C VAL A 203 -28.40 2.99 13.12
N PRO A 204 -29.35 2.79 12.18
CA PRO A 204 -29.32 1.70 11.23
C PRO A 204 -28.06 1.71 10.33
N GLN A 205 -27.58 0.53 9.94
CA GLN A 205 -26.40 0.40 9.07
C GLN A 205 -26.52 1.12 7.72
N LYS A 206 -27.74 1.22 7.17
CA LYS A 206 -28.00 2.00 5.95
C LYS A 206 -27.67 3.49 6.13
N ILE A 207 -27.95 4.06 7.29
CA ILE A 207 -27.61 5.46 7.58
C ILE A 207 -26.12 5.60 7.82
N LEU A 208 -25.48 4.64 8.50
CA LEU A 208 -24.05 4.69 8.77
C LEU A 208 -23.18 4.56 7.52
N THR A 209 -23.61 3.76 6.56
CA THR A 209 -22.96 3.68 5.23
C THR A 209 -23.08 5.01 4.49
N LEU A 210 -24.23 5.68 4.57
CA LEU A 210 -24.39 7.05 4.04
C LEU A 210 -23.53 8.06 4.79
N VAL A 211 -23.46 8.00 6.13
CA VAL A 211 -22.59 8.88 6.92
C VAL A 211 -21.14 8.71 6.50
N LYS A 212 -20.65 7.48 6.33
CA LYS A 212 -19.29 7.22 5.80
C LYS A 212 -19.10 7.78 4.40
N ALA A 213 -20.09 7.65 3.53
CA ALA A 213 -20.04 8.19 2.17
C ALA A 213 -20.06 9.73 2.14
N LEU A 214 -20.74 10.38 3.09
CA LEU A 214 -20.79 11.84 3.23
C LEU A 214 -19.56 12.40 3.97
N SER A 215 -19.00 11.62 4.89
CA SER A 215 -17.87 11.97 5.77
C SER A 215 -16.53 11.49 5.23
N MET A 216 -16.27 11.61 3.92
CA MET A 216 -15.05 11.11 3.23
C MET A 216 -13.69 11.58 3.83
N ASN A 217 -13.68 12.37 4.90
CA ASN A 217 -12.49 12.85 5.59
C ASN A 217 -12.25 12.26 6.99
N SER A 218 -13.03 11.27 7.46
CA SER A 218 -12.61 10.48 8.62
C SER A 218 -11.64 9.39 8.16
N ASP A 219 -10.45 9.81 7.73
CA ASP A 219 -9.27 8.93 7.79
C ASP A 219 -9.08 8.61 9.27
N VAL A 220 -9.76 7.55 9.71
CA VAL A 220 -9.34 6.78 10.87
C VAL A 220 -7.95 6.33 10.47
N THR A 221 -6.97 7.04 11.03
CA THR A 221 -5.59 6.60 11.21
C THR A 221 -5.62 5.11 11.43
N LYS A 222 -5.32 4.35 10.36
CA LYS A 222 -4.94 2.96 10.53
C LYS A 222 -3.75 3.01 11.49
N PRO A 223 -3.77 2.27 12.62
CA PRO A 223 -2.56 2.12 13.40
C PRO A 223 -1.49 1.62 12.44
N GLU A 224 -0.43 2.41 12.27
CA GLU A 224 0.71 2.01 11.47
C GLU A 224 1.21 0.69 12.06
N GLU A 225 0.99 -0.40 11.33
CA GLU A 225 1.67 -1.66 11.61
C GLU A 225 3.17 -1.36 11.50
N VAL A 226 3.84 -1.36 12.64
CA VAL A 226 5.29 -1.35 12.73
C VAL A 226 5.78 -2.67 12.18
N GLN A 227 5.86 -2.75 10.84
CA GLN A 227 6.64 -3.77 10.18
C GLN A 227 8.10 -3.46 10.50
N ALA A 228 8.69 -4.33 11.32
CA ALA A 228 10.11 -4.37 11.59
C ALA A 228 10.87 -4.30 10.26
N SER A 229 11.63 -3.24 10.07
CA SER A 229 12.51 -3.07 8.93
C SER A 229 13.54 -4.20 8.96
N SER A 230 13.42 -5.16 8.06
CA SER A 230 14.58 -5.93 7.64
C SER A 230 15.60 -4.91 7.15
N GLY A 231 16.71 -4.75 7.86
CA GLY A 231 17.77 -3.80 7.52
C GLY A 231 18.17 -3.96 6.07
N MET A 232 17.86 -2.96 5.25
CA MET A 232 18.19 -2.95 3.84
C MET A 232 19.72 -2.86 3.72
N VAL A 233 20.36 -3.92 3.23
CA VAL A 233 21.81 -3.94 3.06
C VAL A 233 22.17 -3.15 1.81
N TRP A 234 22.76 -1.97 2.01
CA TRP A 234 23.23 -1.12 0.93
C TRP A 234 24.50 -1.68 0.29
N GLU A 235 24.66 -1.46 -1.02
CA GLU A 235 25.87 -1.89 -1.72
C GLU A 235 27.08 -1.04 -1.32
N ASN A 236 28.26 -1.65 -1.19
CA ASN A 236 29.50 -0.95 -0.89
C ASN A 236 29.97 -0.10 -2.11
N PRO A 237 30.09 1.24 -1.99
CA PRO A 237 30.49 2.11 -3.09
C PRO A 237 31.91 1.88 -3.63
N LEU A 238 32.83 1.34 -2.81
CA LEU A 238 34.25 1.16 -3.16
C LEU A 238 34.47 0.23 -4.37
N LEU A 239 33.50 -0.62 -4.67
CA LEU A 239 33.55 -1.50 -5.85
C LEU A 239 33.26 -0.74 -7.15
N THR A 240 32.54 0.38 -7.06
CA THR A 240 32.09 1.17 -8.21
C THR A 240 32.93 2.42 -8.40
N VAL A 241 33.34 3.08 -7.33
CA VAL A 241 34.04 4.37 -7.36
C VAL A 241 35.53 4.17 -7.13
N SER A 242 36.35 4.67 -8.06
CA SER A 242 37.80 4.77 -7.90
C SER A 242 38.15 6.18 -7.41
N GLU A 243 38.45 6.31 -6.12
CA GLU A 243 38.94 7.54 -5.49
C GLU A 243 39.84 7.21 -4.30
N GLN A 244 40.61 8.20 -3.81
CA GLN A 244 41.31 8.05 -2.53
C GLN A 244 40.28 8.02 -1.38
N PRO A 245 40.14 6.90 -0.64
CA PRO A 245 39.08 6.74 0.34
C PRO A 245 39.34 7.53 1.62
N SER A 246 40.61 7.74 1.99
CA SER A 246 40.96 8.53 3.18
C SER A 246 40.71 10.01 2.93
N GLU A 247 39.95 10.63 3.83
CA GLU A 247 39.76 12.08 3.83
C GLU A 247 41.03 12.82 4.26
N ASP A 248 41.76 12.30 5.25
CA ASP A 248 42.99 12.93 5.76
C ASP A 248 44.04 13.07 4.67
N LEU A 249 44.26 12.00 3.89
CA LEU A 249 45.20 12.01 2.76
C LEU A 249 44.79 13.00 1.67
N ARG A 250 43.48 13.17 1.41
CA ARG A 250 42.96 14.16 0.46
C ARG A 250 43.16 15.59 0.98
N ASN A 251 42.94 15.80 2.27
CA ASN A 251 43.12 17.10 2.93
C ASN A 251 44.60 17.50 3.00
N GLU A 252 45.49 16.56 3.32
CA GLU A 252 46.94 16.77 3.30
C GLU A 252 47.44 17.12 1.90
N TYR A 253 47.00 16.36 0.89
CA TYR A 253 47.28 16.67 -0.51
C TYR A 253 46.78 18.06 -0.90
N GLY A 254 45.57 18.44 -0.50
CA GLY A 254 45.01 19.77 -0.76
C GLY A 254 45.82 20.90 -0.11
N LYS A 255 46.30 20.71 1.11
CA LYS A 255 47.17 21.67 1.82
C LYS A 255 48.53 21.82 1.15
N ALA A 256 49.19 20.69 0.83
CA ALA A 256 50.49 20.70 0.15
C ALA A 256 50.39 21.32 -1.24
N PHE A 257 49.34 20.98 -2.00
CA PHE A 257 49.06 21.57 -3.30
C PHE A 257 48.84 23.09 -3.21
N TRP A 258 48.10 23.57 -2.21
CA TRP A 258 47.93 25.01 -1.98
C TRP A 258 49.24 25.72 -1.61
N GLY A 259 50.13 25.04 -0.89
CA GLY A 259 51.49 25.51 -0.58
C GLY A 259 52.48 25.40 -1.73
N GLY A 260 52.12 24.78 -2.86
CA GLY A 260 53.02 24.52 -3.99
C GLY A 260 54.02 23.37 -3.78
N GLU A 261 53.81 22.55 -2.74
CA GLU A 261 54.64 21.39 -2.43
C GLU A 261 54.08 20.11 -3.08
N HIS A 262 54.97 19.22 -3.51
CA HIS A 262 54.58 17.92 -4.08
C HIS A 262 54.75 16.81 -3.04
N LEU A 263 53.66 16.10 -2.75
CA LEU A 263 53.70 14.87 -1.95
C LEU A 263 54.07 13.67 -2.84
N ALA A 264 54.76 12.69 -2.27
CA ALA A 264 55.06 11.41 -2.93
C ALA A 264 53.80 10.55 -3.17
N MET A 265 52.71 10.85 -2.45
CA MET A 265 51.43 10.15 -2.58
C MET A 265 50.66 10.62 -3.80
N ILE A 266 50.16 9.66 -4.59
CA ILE A 266 49.33 9.92 -5.77
C ILE A 266 47.85 9.96 -5.37
N VAL A 267 47.22 11.12 -5.53
CA VAL A 267 45.77 11.31 -5.39
C VAL A 267 45.16 11.41 -6.78
N ALA A 268 44.57 10.31 -7.26
CA ALA A 268 43.90 10.27 -8.55
C ALA A 268 42.52 10.97 -8.52
N GLY A 269 42.10 11.48 -9.67
CA GLY A 269 40.74 12.00 -9.85
C GLY A 269 39.66 10.91 -9.68
N GLN A 270 38.45 11.35 -9.34
CA GLN A 270 37.33 10.45 -9.06
C GLN A 270 36.72 9.92 -10.36
N ASN A 271 36.53 8.61 -10.46
CA ASN A 271 35.92 7.96 -11.64
C ASN A 271 35.20 6.65 -11.27
N ILE A 272 34.54 6.03 -12.23
CA ILE A 272 34.05 4.66 -12.09
C ILE A 272 35.16 3.64 -12.37
N SER A 273 35.11 2.52 -11.65
CA SER A 273 36.03 1.40 -11.84
C SER A 273 35.79 0.68 -13.19
N GLY A 274 36.87 0.11 -13.75
CA GLY A 274 36.84 -0.77 -14.93
C GLY A 274 37.33 -0.13 -16.24
N SER A 275 38.00 -0.95 -17.05
CA SER A 275 38.52 -0.62 -18.38
C SER A 275 37.66 -1.19 -19.51
N VAL A 276 37.89 -0.72 -20.74
CA VAL A 276 37.30 -1.29 -21.96
C VAL A 276 38.43 -1.53 -22.96
N GLU A 277 38.88 -2.78 -23.08
CA GLU A 277 39.99 -3.17 -23.95
C GLU A 277 39.48 -3.74 -25.28
N LEU A 278 39.19 -2.86 -26.24
CA LEU A 278 38.50 -3.25 -27.48
C LEU A 278 39.30 -4.26 -28.31
N SER A 279 40.59 -4.01 -28.54
CA SER A 279 41.44 -4.86 -29.40
C SER A 279 41.78 -6.23 -28.78
N ALA A 280 41.71 -6.34 -27.45
CA ALA A 280 41.96 -7.60 -26.75
C ALA A 280 40.79 -8.57 -26.93
N HIS A 281 39.55 -8.04 -26.93
CA HIS A 281 38.32 -8.82 -26.94
C HIS A 281 37.68 -8.98 -28.32
N TYR A 282 37.77 -7.96 -29.18
CA TYR A 282 37.18 -7.98 -30.52
C TYR A 282 38.30 -8.07 -31.56
N LYS A 283 38.57 -9.29 -32.00
CA LYS A 283 39.50 -9.59 -33.09
C LYS A 283 38.71 -9.94 -34.33
N MET A 284 39.15 -9.41 -35.48
CA MET A 284 38.56 -9.71 -36.78
C MET A 284 38.52 -11.24 -37.02
N PRO A 285 37.36 -11.79 -37.39
CA PRO A 285 37.24 -13.21 -37.74
C PRO A 285 38.06 -13.48 -39.00
N LYS A 286 38.71 -14.65 -39.05
CA LYS A 286 39.54 -15.06 -40.19
C LYS A 286 38.89 -16.24 -40.89
N TYR A 287 38.28 -15.99 -42.04
CA TYR A 287 37.62 -16.97 -42.88
C TYR A 287 38.50 -17.45 -44.04
N HIS A 288 39.57 -16.72 -44.39
CA HIS A 288 40.53 -17.17 -45.38
C HIS A 288 41.98 -17.18 -44.85
N SER A 289 42.84 -17.98 -45.47
CA SER A 289 44.29 -17.95 -45.22
C SER A 289 44.97 -16.96 -46.15
N ARG A 290 46.17 -16.49 -45.76
CA ARG A 290 47.01 -15.61 -46.60
C ARG A 290 47.34 -16.27 -47.95
N THR A 291 47.59 -17.58 -47.93
CA THR A 291 47.92 -18.38 -49.11
C THR A 291 46.76 -18.48 -50.09
N ILE A 292 45.53 -18.65 -49.60
CA ILE A 292 44.33 -18.80 -50.44
C ILE A 292 43.97 -17.48 -51.14
N SER A 293 44.07 -16.36 -50.41
CA SER A 293 43.85 -15.03 -50.99
C SER A 293 44.87 -14.68 -52.09
N GLN A 294 46.15 -15.04 -51.87
CA GLN A 294 47.20 -14.87 -52.89
C GLN A 294 46.95 -15.74 -54.13
N LEU A 295 46.55 -17.00 -53.93
CA LEU A 295 46.25 -17.91 -55.04
C LEU A 295 45.03 -17.45 -55.86
N ALA A 296 43.97 -16.97 -55.19
CA ALA A 296 42.80 -16.43 -55.87
C ALA A 296 43.15 -15.20 -56.74
N SER A 297 44.10 -14.38 -56.27
CA SER A 297 44.61 -13.22 -57.02
C SER A 297 45.48 -13.63 -58.21
N GLN A 298 46.35 -14.62 -58.05
CA GLN A 298 47.21 -15.13 -59.13
C GLN A 298 46.41 -15.81 -60.25
N ASN A 299 45.34 -16.53 -59.88
CA ASN A 299 44.49 -17.25 -60.83
C ASN A 299 43.38 -16.37 -61.43
N GLY A 300 43.31 -15.06 -61.11
CA GLY A 300 42.23 -14.18 -61.57
C GLY A 300 40.83 -14.62 -61.12
N ALA A 301 40.74 -15.44 -60.07
CA ALA A 301 39.50 -16.09 -59.63
C ALA A 301 38.85 -15.38 -58.43
N GLN A 302 39.10 -14.08 -58.26
CA GLN A 302 38.64 -13.29 -57.12
C GLN A 302 37.12 -13.09 -57.08
N ASP A 303 36.47 -13.15 -58.24
CA ASP A 303 35.02 -12.99 -58.41
C ASP A 303 34.32 -14.30 -58.82
N THR A 304 35.05 -15.42 -58.81
CA THR A 304 34.49 -16.74 -59.08
C THR A 304 33.90 -17.35 -57.80
N PRO A 305 32.71 -17.96 -57.84
CA PRO A 305 32.12 -18.62 -56.66
C PRO A 305 33.03 -19.71 -56.08
N ILE A 306 33.16 -19.72 -54.75
CA ILE A 306 34.05 -20.65 -54.03
C ILE A 306 33.71 -22.12 -54.30
N GLY A 307 32.45 -22.45 -54.56
CA GLY A 307 32.02 -23.81 -54.90
C GLY A 307 32.46 -24.30 -56.29
N GLU A 308 32.81 -23.38 -57.19
CA GLU A 308 33.28 -23.69 -58.56
C GLU A 308 34.82 -23.67 -58.66
N LEU A 309 35.50 -23.19 -57.61
CA LEU A 309 36.96 -23.28 -57.51
C LEU A 309 37.37 -24.74 -57.35
N ALA A 310 38.38 -25.18 -58.11
CA ALA A 310 38.96 -26.50 -57.93
C ALA A 310 39.46 -26.64 -56.48
N PRO A 311 39.23 -27.79 -55.81
CA PRO A 311 39.83 -28.05 -54.52
C PRO A 311 41.35 -27.94 -54.68
N THR A 312 41.95 -27.03 -53.93
CA THR A 312 43.39 -26.79 -53.96
C THR A 312 44.12 -28.05 -53.53
N ASN A 313 44.57 -28.84 -54.50
CA ASN A 313 45.59 -29.86 -54.27
C ASN A 313 46.94 -29.17 -54.05
N LEU A 314 47.19 -28.72 -52.81
CA LEU A 314 48.53 -28.40 -52.32
C LEU A 314 48.65 -28.81 -50.85
N VAL A 315 48.75 -30.11 -50.63
CA VAL A 315 49.60 -30.67 -49.55
C VAL A 315 50.88 -31.14 -50.22
N THR A 316 51.94 -30.35 -50.07
CA THR A 316 53.37 -30.70 -50.02
C THR A 316 54.09 -29.35 -49.93
N VAL A 317 54.87 -28.98 -48.91
CA VAL A 317 55.89 -29.72 -48.15
C VAL A 317 56.05 -29.05 -46.77
N GLY A 318 56.43 -29.84 -45.75
CA GLY A 318 57.16 -29.33 -44.59
C GLY A 318 56.75 -29.93 -43.25
N ALA A 319 57.15 -31.17 -42.99
CA ALA A 319 57.24 -31.66 -41.62
C ALA A 319 58.25 -30.81 -40.84
N SER A 320 57.83 -30.21 -39.72
CA SER A 320 58.73 -29.89 -38.62
C SER A 320 57.94 -29.68 -37.32
N GLU A 321 58.22 -30.58 -36.38
CA GLU A 321 58.30 -30.39 -34.94
C GLU A 321 57.03 -30.08 -34.12
N THR A 322 56.54 -31.16 -33.53
CA THR A 322 55.93 -31.17 -32.20
C THR A 322 56.86 -30.52 -31.17
N VAL A 323 56.62 -29.25 -30.85
CA VAL A 323 57.12 -28.65 -29.59
C VAL A 323 55.93 -28.36 -28.69
N SER A 324 55.82 -29.19 -27.65
CA SER A 324 54.97 -28.99 -26.49
C SER A 324 55.25 -27.64 -25.83
N LYS A 325 54.28 -26.73 -25.87
CA LYS A 325 54.21 -25.59 -24.93
C LYS A 325 53.07 -25.83 -23.95
N SER A 326 53.21 -26.89 -23.15
CA SER A 326 52.35 -27.14 -21.97
C SER A 326 52.84 -26.42 -20.70
N SER A 327 53.90 -25.62 -20.77
CA SER A 327 54.60 -25.12 -19.57
C SER A 327 54.20 -23.72 -19.08
N LYS A 328 53.15 -23.08 -19.64
CA LYS A 328 52.69 -21.75 -19.17
C LYS A 328 51.42 -21.75 -18.32
N ARG A 329 50.76 -22.90 -18.12
CA ARG A 329 49.55 -22.99 -17.29
C ARG A 329 49.80 -23.38 -15.83
N LEU A 330 50.94 -24.01 -15.52
CA LEU A 330 51.20 -24.55 -14.18
C LEU A 330 51.87 -23.56 -13.20
N LEU A 331 52.34 -22.39 -13.67
CA LEU A 331 53.00 -21.40 -12.82
C LEU A 331 52.07 -20.31 -12.28
N ASN A 332 50.80 -20.27 -12.71
CA ASN A 332 49.79 -19.36 -12.14
C ASN A 332 48.96 -20.00 -11.01
N GLU A 333 49.23 -21.26 -10.67
CA GLU A 333 48.45 -22.04 -9.70
C GLU A 333 49.13 -22.16 -8.32
N ILE A 334 50.33 -21.57 -8.14
CA ILE A 334 51.17 -21.75 -6.95
C ILE A 334 51.29 -20.47 -6.09
N LEU A 335 50.71 -19.33 -6.50
CA LEU A 335 50.71 -18.12 -5.67
C LEU A 335 49.30 -17.75 -5.17
N GLU A 336 49.04 -18.19 -3.94
CA GLU A 336 48.16 -17.63 -2.89
C GLU A 336 47.00 -18.47 -2.34
N PRO A 337 46.79 -18.42 -1.00
CA PRO A 337 46.12 -19.45 -0.23
C PRO A 337 44.60 -19.26 -0.13
N SER A 338 43.93 -20.40 0.01
CA SER A 338 42.53 -20.58 0.35
C SER A 338 42.11 -19.86 1.63
N SER A 339 41.06 -19.03 1.53
CA SER A 339 40.06 -18.85 2.59
C SER A 339 38.70 -18.49 1.97
N GLU A 340 37.66 -19.17 2.46
CA GLU A 340 36.31 -19.21 1.90
C GLU A 340 35.50 -17.95 2.24
N THR A 341 34.72 -17.47 1.27
CA THR A 341 33.32 -17.04 1.47
C THR A 341 32.67 -16.79 0.12
N ARG A 342 31.64 -17.58 -0.20
CA ARG A 342 30.85 -17.48 -1.43
C ARG A 342 29.98 -16.22 -1.36
N PHE A 343 30.44 -15.13 -1.95
CA PHE A 343 29.58 -14.01 -2.36
C PHE A 343 29.84 -13.68 -3.82
N ALA A 344 28.77 -13.67 -4.61
CA ALA A 344 28.77 -13.45 -6.05
C ALA A 344 29.35 -12.07 -6.41
N LYS A 345 30.64 -12.02 -6.76
CA LYS A 345 31.25 -10.88 -7.44
C LYS A 345 30.85 -10.93 -8.92
N GLY A 346 29.90 -10.10 -9.29
CA GLY A 346 29.61 -9.72 -10.68
C GLY A 346 30.76 -8.91 -11.28
N GLY A 347 31.88 -9.58 -11.53
CA GLY A 347 32.92 -9.13 -12.44
C GLY A 347 32.70 -9.80 -13.78
N ILE A 348 32.74 -9.03 -14.88
CA ILE A 348 32.73 -9.54 -16.26
C ILE A 348 34.10 -10.17 -16.55
N THR A 349 34.45 -11.19 -15.79
CA THR A 349 35.65 -11.99 -15.99
C THR A 349 35.27 -13.41 -15.68
N GLN A 350 35.14 -14.19 -16.77
CA GLN A 350 35.20 -15.64 -16.76
C GLN A 350 33.95 -16.38 -16.27
N ALA A 351 32.80 -16.07 -16.86
CA ALA A 351 31.68 -17.00 -16.89
C ALA A 351 30.98 -16.90 -18.25
N LEU A 352 30.84 -18.05 -18.91
CA LEU A 352 29.98 -18.30 -20.08
C LEU A 352 30.47 -17.66 -21.39
N ILE A 353 31.60 -18.13 -21.92
CA ILE A 353 31.66 -18.38 -23.37
C ILE A 353 31.02 -19.77 -23.53
N PRO A 354 29.76 -19.89 -23.98
CA PRO A 354 29.28 -21.19 -24.43
C PRO A 354 30.15 -21.57 -25.62
N ASP A 355 30.58 -22.84 -25.67
CA ASP A 355 31.33 -23.40 -26.79
C ASP A 355 30.82 -22.83 -28.11
N ASP A 356 31.66 -22.02 -28.79
CA ASP A 356 31.50 -21.79 -30.22
C ASP A 356 31.62 -23.18 -30.83
N HIS A 357 30.47 -23.81 -31.14
CA HIS A 357 30.45 -25.11 -31.79
C HIS A 357 31.11 -24.97 -33.15
N HIS A 358 32.41 -25.24 -33.21
CA HIS A 358 33.19 -25.24 -34.43
C HIS A 358 32.72 -26.41 -35.31
N ASP A 359 31.85 -26.12 -36.27
CA ASP A 359 31.37 -27.13 -37.22
C ASP A 359 32.28 -27.15 -38.45
N ALA A 360 33.24 -28.07 -38.46
CA ALA A 360 34.19 -28.24 -39.55
C ALA A 360 33.52 -28.54 -40.91
N SER A 361 32.24 -28.94 -40.93
CA SER A 361 31.49 -29.16 -42.17
C SER A 361 31.14 -27.88 -42.94
N LEU A 362 31.34 -26.70 -42.34
CA LEU A 362 31.19 -25.40 -43.00
C LEU A 362 32.44 -24.97 -43.77
N ASN A 363 33.56 -25.70 -43.65
CA ASN A 363 34.80 -25.38 -44.34
C ASN A 363 34.72 -25.81 -45.82
N ILE A 364 35.05 -24.90 -46.74
CA ILE A 364 34.89 -25.13 -48.19
C ILE A 364 36.18 -24.68 -48.89
N ASN A 365 36.82 -25.58 -49.63
CA ASN A 365 37.98 -25.26 -50.49
C ASN A 365 39.08 -24.42 -49.78
N GLY A 366 39.33 -24.70 -48.50
CA GLY A 366 40.33 -24.03 -47.67
C GLY A 366 39.84 -22.77 -46.92
N PHE A 367 38.65 -22.25 -47.23
CA PHE A 367 37.97 -21.23 -46.43
C PHE A 367 37.37 -21.86 -45.17
N LYS A 368 37.55 -21.20 -44.02
CA LYS A 368 37.18 -21.71 -42.71
C LYS A 368 35.99 -20.92 -42.15
N PHE A 369 34.80 -21.52 -42.11
CA PHE A 369 33.58 -20.87 -41.58
C PHE A 369 33.03 -21.57 -40.33
N ASP A 370 33.88 -22.35 -39.67
CA ASP A 370 33.57 -23.17 -38.49
C ASP A 370 33.00 -22.36 -37.31
N ALA A 371 33.39 -21.10 -37.14
CA ALA A 371 32.95 -20.23 -36.05
C ALA A 371 31.56 -19.55 -36.26
N LEU A 372 30.80 -19.91 -37.31
CA LEU A 372 29.47 -19.32 -37.55
C LEU A 372 28.38 -19.99 -36.67
N PRO A 373 27.50 -19.20 -36.03
CA PRO A 373 26.51 -19.75 -35.11
C PRO A 373 25.38 -20.48 -35.84
N LEU A 374 25.12 -21.74 -35.46
CA LEU A 374 24.07 -22.57 -36.04
C LEU A 374 22.86 -22.72 -35.12
N LYS A 375 21.67 -22.90 -35.70
CA LYS A 375 20.47 -23.27 -34.95
C LYS A 375 20.55 -24.71 -34.47
N ILE A 376 20.54 -24.90 -33.15
CA ILE A 376 20.41 -26.20 -32.51
C ILE A 376 18.92 -26.52 -32.37
N SER A 377 18.51 -27.76 -32.65
CA SER A 377 17.11 -28.19 -32.78
C SER A 377 16.26 -28.15 -31.49
N GLY A 378 16.70 -27.44 -30.45
CA GLY A 378 16.02 -27.34 -29.15
C GLY A 378 15.71 -25.92 -28.65
N ASN A 379 16.18 -24.86 -29.32
CA ASN A 379 16.08 -23.49 -28.80
C ASN A 379 15.25 -22.61 -29.74
N LYS A 380 13.92 -22.59 -29.58
CA LYS A 380 13.00 -21.87 -30.48
C LYS A 380 12.98 -20.35 -30.29
N ASP A 381 13.46 -19.84 -29.15
CA ASP A 381 13.26 -18.43 -28.76
C ASP A 381 14.50 -17.54 -28.96
N GLN A 382 15.69 -18.11 -29.21
CA GLN A 382 16.92 -17.34 -29.37
C GLN A 382 17.20 -17.05 -30.85
N SER A 383 17.10 -15.79 -31.25
CA SER A 383 17.23 -15.37 -32.66
C SER A 383 18.68 -15.01 -33.05
N TYR A 384 19.48 -14.56 -32.07
CA TYR A 384 20.83 -14.04 -32.25
C TYR A 384 21.81 -14.70 -31.29
N SER A 385 23.08 -14.79 -31.71
CA SER A 385 24.20 -15.22 -30.89
C SER A 385 24.59 -14.15 -29.88
N LEU A 386 25.39 -14.53 -28.88
CA LEU A 386 25.94 -13.59 -27.88
C LEU A 386 26.80 -12.48 -28.51
N ARG A 387 27.34 -12.71 -29.72
CA ARG A 387 28.10 -11.72 -30.49
C ARG A 387 27.24 -10.95 -31.51
N GLY A 388 25.94 -11.19 -31.56
CA GLY A 388 24.99 -10.42 -32.40
C GLY A 388 24.69 -10.99 -33.78
N LEU A 389 25.37 -12.04 -34.23
CA LEU A 389 25.03 -12.69 -35.51
C LEU A 389 23.75 -13.53 -35.37
N PRO A 390 22.87 -13.58 -36.38
CA PRO A 390 21.70 -14.44 -36.33
C PRO A 390 22.10 -15.92 -36.31
N LEU A 391 21.27 -16.77 -35.69
CA LEU A 391 21.50 -18.21 -35.75
C LEU A 391 21.12 -18.75 -37.14
N TYR A 392 22.05 -19.42 -37.80
CA TYR A 392 21.89 -19.88 -39.18
C TYR A 392 21.35 -21.32 -39.28
N ASP A 393 20.54 -21.59 -40.30
CA ASP A 393 20.17 -22.97 -40.69
C ASP A 393 21.34 -23.61 -41.47
N LYS A 394 21.91 -24.71 -40.97
CA LYS A 394 23.09 -25.39 -41.56
C LYS A 394 22.98 -25.61 -43.07
N ASN A 395 21.87 -26.21 -43.53
CA ASN A 395 21.67 -26.55 -44.94
C ASN A 395 21.53 -25.32 -45.85
N LYS A 396 20.92 -24.23 -45.36
CA LYS A 396 20.77 -23.00 -46.15
C LYS A 396 22.08 -22.22 -46.19
N LEU A 397 22.81 -22.18 -45.07
CA LEU A 397 24.10 -21.52 -44.95
C LEU A 397 25.12 -22.14 -45.90
N GLN A 398 25.25 -23.48 -45.91
CA GLN A 398 26.20 -24.17 -46.79
C GLN A 398 25.98 -23.83 -48.28
N ARG A 399 24.71 -23.78 -48.73
CA ARG A 399 24.38 -23.36 -50.11
C ARG A 399 24.76 -21.90 -50.39
N ARG A 400 24.66 -21.01 -49.40
CA ARG A 400 25.04 -19.60 -49.54
C ARG A 400 26.57 -19.42 -49.57
N LEU A 401 27.28 -20.17 -48.75
CA LEU A 401 28.75 -20.14 -48.66
C LEU A 401 29.41 -20.61 -49.97
N LEU A 402 28.84 -21.62 -50.63
CA LEU A 402 29.30 -22.08 -51.96
C LEU A 402 29.20 -21.00 -53.06
N ARG A 403 28.31 -20.03 -52.90
CA ARG A 403 28.08 -18.93 -53.86
C ARG A 403 28.90 -17.67 -53.56
N LEU A 404 29.61 -17.61 -52.43
CA LEU A 404 30.45 -16.46 -52.09
C LEU A 404 31.67 -16.43 -52.99
N THR A 405 32.13 -15.24 -53.33
CA THR A 405 33.43 -14.99 -54.02
C THR A 405 34.50 -14.63 -53.00
N PRO A 406 35.80 -14.88 -53.26
CA PRO A 406 36.89 -14.44 -52.37
C PRO A 406 36.83 -12.97 -51.94
N ASN A 407 36.50 -12.03 -52.83
CA ASN A 407 36.34 -10.60 -52.49
C ASN A 407 35.20 -10.37 -51.47
N GLN A 408 34.07 -11.03 -51.67
CA GLN A 408 32.93 -11.01 -50.73
C GLN A 408 33.25 -11.65 -49.37
N VAL A 409 34.22 -12.56 -49.28
CA VAL A 409 34.64 -13.12 -47.99
C VAL A 409 35.39 -12.07 -47.17
N VAL A 410 36.25 -11.28 -47.81
CA VAL A 410 36.95 -10.17 -47.14
C VAL A 410 35.95 -9.14 -46.62
N THR A 411 34.94 -8.77 -47.42
CA THR A 411 33.88 -7.85 -46.95
C THR A 411 33.09 -8.46 -45.79
N LEU A 412 32.79 -9.76 -45.85
CA LEU A 412 32.07 -10.47 -44.80
C LEU A 412 32.84 -10.48 -43.46
N GLU A 413 34.17 -10.64 -43.49
CA GLU A 413 35.00 -10.56 -42.28
C GLU A 413 34.88 -9.19 -41.60
N HIS A 414 34.88 -8.11 -42.39
CA HIS A 414 34.70 -6.74 -41.89
C HIS A 414 33.27 -6.48 -41.37
N GLU A 415 32.24 -6.97 -42.06
CA GLU A 415 30.86 -6.85 -41.60
C GLU A 415 30.62 -7.57 -40.28
N HIS A 416 31.16 -8.78 -40.13
CA HIS A 416 31.05 -9.54 -38.89
C HIS A 416 31.84 -8.91 -37.74
N ASP A 417 33.03 -8.36 -38.00
CA ASP A 417 33.79 -7.58 -37.01
C ASP A 417 32.99 -6.36 -36.52
N ALA A 418 32.36 -5.64 -37.44
CA ALA A 418 31.50 -4.50 -37.09
C ALA A 418 30.32 -4.91 -36.19
N VAL A 419 29.66 -6.03 -36.49
CA VAL A 419 28.56 -6.56 -35.65
C VAL A 419 29.08 -6.99 -34.27
N PHE A 420 30.23 -7.66 -34.20
CA PHE A 420 30.83 -8.09 -32.94
C PHE A 420 31.22 -6.90 -32.07
N LEU A 421 31.83 -5.88 -32.66
CA LEU A 421 32.24 -4.67 -31.95
C LEU A 421 31.02 -3.87 -31.46
N THR A 422 30.01 -3.68 -32.31
CA THR A 422 28.82 -2.87 -31.96
C THR A 422 28.00 -3.50 -30.84
N THR A 423 27.78 -4.81 -30.87
CA THR A 423 27.08 -5.53 -29.79
C THR A 423 27.88 -5.53 -28.49
N GLY A 424 29.20 -5.71 -28.58
CA GLY A 424 30.12 -5.59 -27.47
C GLY A 424 30.10 -4.21 -26.81
N LEU A 425 30.16 -3.15 -27.61
CA LEU A 425 30.06 -1.76 -27.15
C LEU A 425 28.71 -1.47 -26.49
N GLN A 426 27.62 -2.04 -27.01
CA GLN A 426 26.28 -1.87 -26.42
C GLN A 426 26.21 -2.50 -25.02
N SER A 427 26.70 -3.73 -24.87
CA SER A 427 26.78 -4.40 -23.56
C SER A 427 27.67 -3.64 -22.57
N ALA A 428 28.85 -3.17 -23.03
CA ALA A 428 29.73 -2.34 -22.22
C ALA A 428 29.08 -1.01 -21.81
N ARG A 429 28.31 -0.38 -22.71
CA ARG A 429 27.56 0.85 -22.43
C ARG A 429 26.51 0.64 -21.35
N GLU A 430 25.74 -0.44 -21.41
CA GLU A 430 24.73 -0.77 -20.41
C GLU A 430 25.37 -0.98 -19.02
N GLY A 431 26.43 -1.77 -18.96
CA GLY A 431 27.20 -1.97 -17.72
C GLY A 431 27.77 -0.68 -17.15
N ARG A 432 28.36 0.18 -17.99
CA ARG A 432 28.89 1.49 -17.54
C ARG A 432 27.80 2.47 -17.16
N SER A 433 26.65 2.49 -17.84
CA SER A 433 25.52 3.35 -17.49
C SER A 433 24.99 3.05 -16.08
N ILE A 434 24.90 1.77 -15.73
CA ILE A 434 24.53 1.34 -14.37
C ILE A 434 25.56 1.82 -13.34
N ARG A 435 26.86 1.65 -13.62
CA ARG A 435 27.93 2.13 -12.73
C ARG A 435 27.91 3.64 -12.55
N TRP A 436 27.67 4.41 -13.62
CA TRP A 436 27.53 5.86 -13.54
C TRP A 436 26.33 6.28 -12.69
N ARG A 437 25.19 5.59 -12.81
CA ARG A 437 24.03 5.85 -11.95
C ARG A 437 24.37 5.64 -10.48
N LYS A 438 25.07 4.54 -10.15
CA LYS A 438 25.53 4.23 -8.79
C LYS A 438 26.57 5.25 -8.28
N TYR A 439 27.48 5.70 -9.15
CA TYR A 439 28.42 6.78 -8.85
C TYR A 439 27.69 8.07 -8.46
N TRP A 440 26.68 8.48 -9.23
CA TRP A 440 25.91 9.68 -8.92
C TRP A 440 25.06 9.55 -7.66
N GLN A 441 24.51 8.37 -7.37
CA GLN A 441 23.86 8.10 -6.09
C GLN A 441 24.83 8.33 -4.92
N HIS A 442 26.01 7.72 -4.97
CA HIS A 442 27.04 7.90 -3.95
C HIS A 442 27.47 9.36 -3.79
N LYS A 443 27.72 10.07 -4.90
CA LYS A 443 28.14 11.49 -4.87
C LYS A 443 27.04 12.45 -4.42
N ALA A 444 25.78 12.07 -4.55
CA ALA A 444 24.65 12.82 -4.00
C ALA A 444 24.45 12.56 -2.49
N GLY A 445 25.23 11.67 -1.87
CA GLY A 445 25.04 11.25 -0.48
C GLY A 445 23.88 10.29 -0.28
N LEU A 446 23.42 9.64 -1.35
CA LEU A 446 22.36 8.63 -1.30
C LEU A 446 22.97 7.23 -1.19
N PRO A 447 22.24 6.28 -0.57
CA PRO A 447 22.68 4.90 -0.56
C PRO A 447 22.66 4.30 -1.97
N VAL A 448 23.67 3.48 -2.27
CA VAL A 448 23.83 2.85 -3.59
C VAL A 448 22.82 1.70 -3.73
N GLY A 449 22.07 1.70 -4.84
CA GLY A 449 21.08 0.66 -5.14
C GLY A 449 19.63 1.04 -4.80
N LEU A 450 19.37 2.32 -4.49
CA LEU A 450 18.02 2.83 -4.23
C LEU A 450 17.07 2.57 -5.41
N ARG A 451 15.86 2.06 -5.10
CA ARG A 451 14.78 1.78 -6.05
C ARG A 451 13.57 2.67 -5.76
N ARG A 452 12.77 2.94 -6.80
CA ARG A 452 11.61 3.84 -6.72
C ARG A 452 10.56 3.46 -5.68
N LYS A 453 10.42 2.17 -5.37
CA LYS A 453 9.43 1.67 -4.40
C LYS A 453 9.83 1.98 -2.95
N ASP A 454 11.13 2.17 -2.70
CA ASP A 454 11.70 2.24 -1.36
C ASP A 454 12.05 3.70 -0.96
N GLU A 455 11.80 4.67 -1.85
CA GLU A 455 12.30 6.05 -1.72
C GLU A 455 11.86 6.74 -0.42
N THR A 456 10.59 6.68 -0.01
CA THR A 456 10.12 7.55 1.10
C THR A 456 10.55 7.08 2.48
N LYS A 457 10.31 5.80 2.79
CA LYS A 457 10.65 5.24 4.12
C LYS A 457 12.15 5.01 4.26
N ALA A 458 12.79 4.36 3.27
CA ALA A 458 14.20 4.01 3.38
C ALA A 458 15.12 5.25 3.39
N LEU A 459 14.75 6.33 2.68
CA LEU A 459 15.52 7.58 2.76
C LEU A 459 15.39 8.26 4.12
N LYS A 460 14.18 8.26 4.71
CA LYS A 460 13.99 8.83 6.04
C LYS A 460 14.81 8.08 7.08
N ASP A 461 14.71 6.75 7.10
CA ASP A 461 15.46 5.89 8.01
C ASP A 461 16.99 6.09 7.83
N PHE A 462 17.46 6.20 6.58
CA PHE A 462 18.86 6.46 6.25
C PHE A 462 19.35 7.81 6.78
N PHE A 463 18.59 8.90 6.58
CA PHE A 463 18.97 10.23 7.07
C PHE A 463 18.94 10.31 8.60
N ASP A 464 17.97 9.65 9.24
CA ASP A 464 17.89 9.57 10.70
C ASP A 464 19.09 8.78 11.27
N GLU A 465 19.47 7.66 10.63
CA GLU A 465 20.67 6.91 10.99
C GLU A 465 21.94 7.75 10.83
N GLU A 466 22.12 8.44 9.70
CA GLU A 466 23.27 9.32 9.45
C GLU A 466 23.37 10.47 10.46
N LEU A 467 22.25 11.00 10.94
CA LEU A 467 22.24 12.04 11.96
C LEU A 467 22.60 11.48 13.35
N SER A 468 22.23 10.23 13.63
CA SER A 468 22.51 9.55 14.89
C SER A 468 23.96 9.07 15.06
N LYS A 469 24.75 9.01 13.97
CA LYS A 469 26.15 8.57 13.99
C LYS A 469 27.02 9.49 14.85
N VAL A 470 27.80 8.86 15.73
CA VAL A 470 28.75 9.53 16.64
C VAL A 470 30.15 9.01 16.35
N ASP A 471 31.04 9.89 15.90
CA ASP A 471 32.41 9.55 15.57
C ASP A 471 33.29 9.72 16.82
N LYS A 472 34.08 8.68 17.16
CA LYS A 472 34.99 8.67 18.32
C LYS A 472 36.42 8.49 17.84
N GLU A 473 37.27 9.46 18.12
CA GLU A 473 38.70 9.42 17.82
C GLU A 473 39.48 9.34 19.14
N ILE A 474 40.35 8.33 19.27
CA ILE A 474 41.22 8.17 20.44
C ILE A 474 42.63 8.58 20.00
N SER A 475 43.13 9.67 20.58
CA SER A 475 44.47 10.17 20.34
C SER A 475 45.26 10.20 21.64
N TYR A 476 46.50 9.69 21.63
CA TYR A 476 47.38 9.78 22.79
C TYR A 476 48.00 11.18 22.88
N ASN A 477 47.82 11.87 23.99
CA ASN A 477 48.38 13.21 24.21
C ASN A 477 49.70 13.11 24.98
N ASP A 478 50.82 13.24 24.27
CA ASP A 478 52.17 13.14 24.82
C ASP A 478 52.45 14.15 25.94
N MET A 479 51.87 15.36 25.87
CA MET A 479 52.08 16.39 26.89
C MET A 479 51.35 16.09 28.21
N ARG A 480 50.22 15.37 28.14
CA ARG A 480 49.39 15.03 29.30
C ARG A 480 49.59 13.59 29.78
N GLN A 481 50.34 12.78 29.04
CA GLN A 481 50.52 11.33 29.28
C GLN A 481 49.19 10.59 29.50
N MET A 482 48.16 10.96 28.72
CA MET A 482 46.83 10.38 28.81
C MET A 482 46.20 10.23 27.44
N GLU A 483 45.30 9.25 27.32
CA GLU A 483 44.43 9.10 26.15
C GLU A 483 43.34 10.17 26.16
N GLU A 484 43.26 10.95 25.07
CA GLU A 484 42.16 11.87 24.83
C GLU A 484 41.16 11.22 23.87
N VAL A 485 39.90 11.13 24.30
CA VAL A 485 38.79 10.64 23.48
C VAL A 485 37.99 11.83 22.97
N ARG A 486 38.09 12.12 21.67
CA ARG A 486 37.26 13.14 21.01
C ARG A 486 36.00 12.48 20.47
N THR A 487 34.85 12.98 20.92
CA THR A 487 33.54 12.52 20.46
C THR A 487 32.88 13.63 19.64
N THR A 488 32.68 13.39 18.35
CA THR A 488 32.03 14.34 17.43
C THR A 488 30.59 13.92 17.20
N LYS A 489 29.65 14.84 17.46
CA LYS A 489 28.20 14.65 17.19
C LYS A 489 27.78 15.48 16.00
N ARG A 490 26.84 14.95 15.21
CA ARG A 490 26.32 15.62 14.02
C ARG A 490 25.12 16.49 14.38
N VAL A 491 25.04 17.67 13.79
CA VAL A 491 23.93 18.62 13.92
C VAL A 491 23.46 18.97 12.52
N PRO A 492 22.14 18.87 12.21
CA PRO A 492 21.67 19.10 10.86
C PRO A 492 21.73 20.60 10.54
N ASN A 493 22.13 20.93 9.31
CA ASN A 493 22.11 22.31 8.81
C ASN A 493 20.78 22.63 8.13
N ALA A 494 20.60 23.90 7.71
CA ALA A 494 19.37 24.34 7.02
C ALA A 494 19.13 23.66 5.65
N ASN A 495 20.15 23.02 5.08
CA ASN A 495 20.07 22.27 3.83
C ASN A 495 19.74 20.78 4.05
N PHE A 496 19.51 20.37 5.31
CA PHE A 496 19.11 19.02 5.64
C PHE A 496 17.60 18.85 5.51
N LEU A 497 17.16 17.69 5.00
CA LEU A 497 15.75 17.42 4.74
C LEU A 497 14.93 17.52 6.04
N GLY A 498 13.89 18.35 6.04
CA GLY A 498 13.03 18.59 7.22
C GLY A 498 13.54 19.65 8.20
N HIS A 499 14.75 20.18 8.01
CA HIS A 499 15.36 21.20 8.87
C HIS A 499 15.51 22.56 8.16
N SER A 500 14.60 22.88 7.24
CA SER A 500 14.60 24.20 6.60
C SER A 500 14.35 25.30 7.61
N ASN A 501 15.03 26.44 7.44
CA ASN A 501 14.77 27.65 8.24
C ASN A 501 13.36 28.22 7.99
N ILE A 502 12.70 27.82 6.90
CA ILE A 502 11.36 28.25 6.54
C ILE A 502 10.37 27.18 6.98
N THR A 503 9.47 27.55 7.88
CA THR A 503 8.33 26.72 8.27
C THR A 503 7.06 27.24 7.60
N GLY A 504 6.13 26.33 7.27
CA GLY A 504 4.85 26.72 6.67
C GLY A 504 3.98 27.48 7.68
N LEU A 505 3.55 28.70 7.33
CA LEU A 505 2.53 29.41 8.08
C LEU A 505 1.17 28.80 7.74
N LYS A 506 0.56 28.10 8.71
CA LYS A 506 -0.79 27.56 8.52
C LYS A 506 -1.80 28.71 8.52
N PRO A 507 -2.74 28.74 7.57
CA PRO A 507 -3.80 29.75 7.57
C PRO A 507 -4.78 29.52 8.74
N PRO A 508 -5.51 30.54 9.17
CA PRO A 508 -6.33 30.50 10.40
C PRO A 508 -7.49 29.50 10.36
N TYR A 509 -7.87 29.00 9.17
CA TYR A 509 -8.93 28.00 9.00
C TYR A 509 -8.43 26.56 9.12
N VAL A 510 -7.11 26.33 9.24
CA VAL A 510 -6.56 25.00 9.50
C VAL A 510 -6.54 24.78 11.01
N ASN A 511 -7.52 24.02 11.50
CA ASN A 511 -7.52 23.58 12.89
C ASN A 511 -6.41 22.53 13.09
N ASN A 512 -5.52 22.77 14.05
CA ASN A 512 -4.62 21.74 14.56
C ASN A 512 -5.44 20.85 15.50
N ASN A 513 -6.13 19.85 14.95
CA ASN A 513 -6.66 18.73 15.73
C ASN A 513 -5.56 17.70 15.96
#